data_AF-S9R2B7-F1
#
_entry.id   AF-S9R2B7-F1
#
_cell.length_a   1.000
_cell.length_b   1.000
_cell.length_c   1.000
_cell.angle_alpha   90.00
_cell.angle_beta   90.00
_cell.angle_gamma   90.00
#
_symmetry.space_group_name_H-M   'P 1'
#
loop_
_entity.id
_entity.type
_entity.pdbx_description
1 polymer ?
#
loop_
_entity_poly.entity_id
_entity_poly.type
_entity_poly.pdbx_seq_one_letter_code
_entity_poly.pdbx_strand_id
1 'polypeptide(L)'
;MKDPLILAALAALTIAPAARAEDAPSGGIEAGIEAGAGNAALAPFDIVHARIAAEGNVATFRMAVSGAAGESRSAATGALAGSQVFSYVWPLTLDAGTVGFDPGAGILALAVTAHPDFDDTPLHDENGDGDRANDGDLWHSHWVVLGPDDACGAGALKVIDIPEGASPRSRRPGRACPC
;
A
#
# COMPACT_ATOMS: atom_id res chain seq x y z
N MET A 1 -63.36 -25.29 -38.62
CA MET A 1 -62.03 -25.23 -39.27
C MET A 1 -61.54 -23.79 -39.21
N LYS A 2 -60.31 -23.59 -38.72
CA LYS A 2 -59.51 -22.35 -38.62
C LYS A 2 -59.98 -21.30 -37.60
N ASP A 3 -59.18 -20.70 -36.72
CA ASP A 3 -57.83 -20.90 -36.15
C ASP A 3 -57.84 -20.05 -34.85
N PRO A 4 -57.10 -20.40 -33.77
CA PRO A 4 -57.10 -19.61 -32.53
C PRO A 4 -56.02 -18.51 -32.59
N LEU A 5 -56.40 -17.26 -32.30
CA LEU A 5 -55.45 -16.15 -32.18
C LEU A 5 -55.12 -15.91 -30.70
N ILE A 6 -53.91 -16.33 -30.34
CA ILE A 6 -53.25 -16.14 -29.05
C ILE A 6 -52.78 -14.68 -28.97
N LEU A 7 -53.27 -13.93 -27.98
CA LEU A 7 -52.76 -12.59 -27.67
C LEU A 7 -51.72 -12.72 -26.54
N ALA A 8 -50.45 -12.75 -26.90
CA ALA A 8 -49.34 -12.72 -25.96
C ALA A 8 -49.10 -11.27 -25.47
N ALA A 9 -49.29 -11.03 -24.18
CA ALA A 9 -48.96 -9.76 -23.54
C ALA A 9 -47.45 -9.70 -23.29
N LEU A 10 -46.75 -8.80 -23.98
CA LEU A 10 -45.33 -8.53 -23.80
C LEU A 10 -45.16 -7.48 -22.68
N ALA A 11 -44.78 -7.91 -21.48
CA ALA A 11 -44.44 -7.00 -20.39
C ALA A 11 -43.03 -6.44 -20.61
N ALA A 12 -42.94 -5.15 -20.97
CA ALA A 12 -41.67 -4.44 -21.08
C ALA A 12 -41.13 -4.09 -19.68
N LEU A 13 -40.07 -4.77 -19.27
CA LEU A 13 -39.33 -4.46 -18.04
C LEU A 13 -38.37 -3.30 -18.30
N THR A 14 -38.75 -2.10 -17.90
CA THR A 14 -37.87 -0.92 -17.95
C THR A 14 -36.83 -1.01 -16.83
N ILE A 15 -35.56 -1.23 -17.20
CA ILE A 15 -34.42 -1.16 -16.27
C ILE A 15 -34.13 0.32 -16.03
N ALA A 16 -34.42 0.82 -14.83
CA ALA A 16 -34.00 2.15 -14.41
C ALA A 16 -32.47 2.16 -14.20
N PRO A 17 -31.73 3.15 -14.70
CA PRO A 17 -30.32 3.31 -14.35
C PRO A 17 -30.22 3.69 -12.88
N ALA A 18 -29.38 2.97 -12.12
CA ALA A 18 -29.02 3.36 -10.77
C ALA A 18 -28.32 4.74 -10.82
N ALA A 19 -28.98 5.77 -10.32
CA ALA A 19 -28.36 7.05 -10.08
C ALA A 19 -27.20 6.84 -9.11
N ARG A 20 -25.96 7.10 -9.57
CA ARG A 20 -24.82 7.22 -8.67
C ARG A 20 -25.03 8.52 -7.91
N ALA A 21 -25.13 8.44 -6.59
CA ALA A 21 -25.02 9.62 -5.75
C ALA A 21 -23.62 10.20 -5.97
N GLU A 22 -23.54 11.38 -6.57
CA GLU A 22 -22.33 12.19 -6.53
C GLU A 22 -22.32 12.85 -5.15
N ASP A 23 -21.48 12.32 -4.26
CA ASP A 23 -21.22 12.95 -2.98
C ASP A 23 -20.51 14.29 -3.22
N ALA A 24 -21.12 15.36 -2.74
CA ALA A 24 -20.58 16.71 -2.79
C ALA A 24 -19.27 16.80 -2.00
N PRO A 25 -18.29 17.63 -2.44
CA PRO A 25 -16.98 17.69 -1.80
C PRO A 25 -17.08 18.42 -0.45
N SER A 26 -17.07 17.67 0.64
CA SER A 26 -16.78 18.21 1.96
C SER A 26 -15.28 18.49 2.05
N GLY A 27 -14.94 19.78 2.07
CA GLY A 27 -13.58 20.25 2.26
C GLY A 27 -12.99 19.70 3.56
N GLY A 28 -12.05 18.77 3.40
CA GLY A 28 -11.32 18.08 4.44
C GLY A 28 -10.35 17.12 3.77
N ILE A 29 -9.44 16.54 4.55
CA ILE A 29 -8.39 15.59 4.13
C ILE A 29 -8.97 14.37 3.34
N GLU A 30 -10.30 14.24 3.31
CA GLU A 30 -11.12 13.38 2.46
C GLU A 30 -10.85 13.51 0.95
N ALA A 31 -10.41 14.66 0.43
CA ALA A 31 -10.15 14.77 -1.01
C ALA A 31 -8.84 14.08 -1.45
N GLY A 32 -7.86 13.93 -0.55
CA GLY A 32 -6.51 13.46 -0.89
C GLY A 32 -5.63 14.54 -1.54
N ILE A 33 -4.44 14.13 -1.97
CA ILE A 33 -3.45 14.92 -2.72
C ILE A 33 -3.51 14.43 -4.17
N GLU A 34 -3.69 15.35 -5.11
CA GLU A 34 -3.71 15.06 -6.55
C GLU A 34 -2.42 15.52 -7.22
N ALA A 35 -2.00 14.79 -8.24
CA ALA A 35 -0.89 15.15 -9.11
C ALA A 35 -1.21 14.84 -10.57
N GLY A 36 -0.62 15.61 -11.49
CA GLY A 36 -0.68 15.29 -12.92
C GLY A 36 0.16 14.06 -13.25
N ALA A 37 -0.32 13.27 -14.20
CA ALA A 37 0.40 12.08 -14.71
C ALA A 37 1.62 12.46 -15.57
N GLY A 38 2.56 11.52 -15.66
CA GLY A 38 3.77 11.59 -16.49
C GLY A 38 4.99 12.19 -15.78
N ASN A 39 5.00 12.19 -14.45
CA ASN A 39 6.11 12.73 -13.65
C ASN A 39 7.12 11.66 -13.19
N ALA A 40 6.76 10.38 -13.27
CA ALA A 40 7.65 9.26 -12.99
C ALA A 40 8.12 8.52 -14.26
N ALA A 41 9.26 7.84 -14.17
CA ALA A 41 9.83 7.05 -15.25
C ALA A 41 8.98 5.82 -15.62
N LEU A 42 8.21 5.29 -14.68
CA LEU A 42 7.40 4.09 -14.82
C LEU A 42 5.95 4.40 -14.41
N ALA A 43 4.98 4.11 -15.29
CA ALA A 43 3.57 4.39 -15.03
C ALA A 43 3.00 3.70 -13.76
N PRO A 44 3.42 2.46 -13.39
CA PRO A 44 3.03 1.83 -12.11
C PRO A 44 3.51 2.56 -10.84
N PHE A 45 4.40 3.55 -10.97
CA PHE A 45 4.93 4.36 -9.86
C PHE A 45 4.69 5.86 -10.06
N ASP A 46 3.97 6.25 -11.12
CA ASP A 46 3.55 7.63 -11.39
C ASP A 46 2.28 7.93 -10.60
N ILE A 47 2.46 8.41 -9.37
CA ILE A 47 1.37 8.66 -8.42
C ILE A 47 0.55 9.87 -8.87
N VAL A 48 -0.75 9.65 -9.08
CA VAL A 48 -1.71 10.69 -9.49
C VAL A 48 -2.68 11.07 -8.38
N HIS A 49 -2.85 10.21 -7.38
CA HIS A 49 -3.67 10.48 -6.19
C HIS A 49 -3.11 9.76 -4.98
N ALA A 50 -3.12 10.41 -3.82
CA ALA A 50 -2.83 9.77 -2.54
C ALA A 50 -3.75 10.30 -1.43
N ARG A 51 -4.29 9.41 -0.61
CA ARG A 51 -5.17 9.77 0.51
C ARG A 51 -4.98 8.83 1.69
N ILE A 52 -5.17 9.38 2.88
CA ILE A 52 -5.35 8.60 4.11
C ILE A 52 -6.68 9.01 4.72
N ALA A 53 -7.51 8.04 5.06
CA ALA A 53 -8.75 8.24 5.81
C ALA A 53 -8.68 7.44 7.12
N ALA A 54 -9.24 7.99 8.20
CA ALA A 54 -9.28 7.30 9.48
C ALA A 54 -10.72 7.27 10.01
N GLU A 55 -11.19 6.09 10.38
CA GLU A 55 -12.50 5.86 10.98
C GLU A 55 -12.33 4.95 12.21
N GLY A 56 -12.66 5.48 13.39
CA GLY A 56 -12.44 4.77 14.65
C GLY A 56 -10.97 4.38 14.85
N ASN A 57 -10.70 3.08 14.95
CA ASN A 57 -9.35 2.51 15.11
C ASN A 57 -8.74 2.01 13.78
N VAL A 58 -9.35 2.33 12.64
CA VAL A 58 -8.90 1.90 11.32
C VAL A 58 -8.39 3.09 10.53
N ALA A 59 -7.18 2.97 10.00
CA ALA A 59 -6.64 3.89 8.99
C ALA A 59 -6.58 3.18 7.64
N THR A 60 -7.15 3.81 6.61
CA THR A 60 -7.15 3.32 5.23
C THR A 60 -6.26 4.21 4.38
N PHE A 61 -5.22 3.62 3.80
CA PHE A 61 -4.27 4.26 2.90
C PHE A 61 -4.67 3.95 1.46
N ARG A 62 -4.73 4.98 0.62
CA ARG A 62 -5.08 4.87 -0.80
C ARG A 62 -4.04 5.61 -1.62
N MET A 63 -3.67 5.01 -2.74
CA MET A 63 -2.82 5.61 -3.75
C MET A 63 -3.30 5.12 -5.11
N ALA A 64 -3.44 6.04 -6.05
CA ALA A 64 -3.68 5.74 -7.45
C ALA A 64 -2.45 6.13 -8.26
N VAL A 65 -2.15 5.31 -9.25
CA VAL A 65 -1.04 5.52 -10.19
C VAL A 65 -1.61 5.59 -11.61
N SER A 66 -0.86 6.18 -12.55
CA SER A 66 -1.32 6.28 -13.94
C SER A 66 -1.28 4.95 -14.71
N GLY A 67 -0.53 3.96 -14.20
CA GLY A 67 -0.54 2.58 -14.68
C GLY A 67 -1.33 1.62 -13.78
N ALA A 68 -0.89 0.36 -13.71
CA ALA A 68 -1.43 -0.63 -12.78
C ALA A 68 -0.52 -0.78 -11.56
N ALA A 69 -1.05 -0.48 -10.37
CA ALA A 69 -0.31 -0.65 -9.12
C ALA A 69 0.06 -2.13 -8.91
N GLY A 70 1.30 -2.38 -8.49
CA GLY A 70 1.82 -3.71 -8.19
C GLY A 70 2.14 -4.61 -9.39
N GLU A 71 1.91 -4.15 -10.62
CA GLU A 71 2.25 -4.93 -11.83
C GLU A 71 3.76 -5.09 -12.01
N SER A 72 4.54 -4.07 -11.67
CA SER A 72 6.00 -4.09 -11.78
C SER A 72 6.64 -4.52 -10.47
N ARG A 73 7.57 -5.48 -10.52
CA ARG A 73 8.42 -5.89 -9.40
C ARG A 73 9.89 -5.86 -9.81
N SER A 74 10.80 -5.75 -8.85
CA SER A 74 12.23 -5.85 -9.15
C SER A 74 12.58 -7.30 -9.54
N ALA A 75 13.65 -7.47 -10.31
CA ALA A 75 14.17 -8.80 -10.61
C ALA A 75 15.00 -9.30 -9.41
N ALA A 76 14.81 -10.58 -9.05
CA ALA A 76 15.65 -11.25 -8.07
C ALA A 76 17.12 -11.25 -8.52
N THR A 77 18.02 -10.92 -7.61
CA THR A 77 19.48 -10.92 -7.82
C THR A 77 20.17 -12.10 -7.14
N GLY A 78 19.49 -12.75 -6.19
CA GLY A 78 20.02 -13.81 -5.33
C GLY A 78 20.80 -13.30 -4.12
N ALA A 79 20.81 -12.00 -3.84
CA ALA A 79 21.51 -11.40 -2.71
C ALA A 79 20.68 -10.30 -2.04
N LEU A 80 20.75 -10.15 -0.71
CA LEU A 80 20.12 -9.00 -0.04
C LEU A 80 20.80 -7.68 -0.45
N ALA A 81 22.13 -7.64 -0.37
CA ALA A 81 22.89 -6.43 -0.59
C ALA A 81 22.88 -6.02 -2.08
N GLY A 82 22.46 -4.79 -2.35
CA GLY A 82 22.39 -4.25 -3.71
C GLY A 82 21.13 -4.63 -4.49
N SER A 83 20.21 -5.39 -3.88
CA SER A 83 18.91 -5.67 -4.49
C SER A 83 18.03 -4.44 -4.55
N GLN A 84 17.25 -4.37 -5.62
CA GLN A 84 16.25 -3.33 -5.80
C GLN A 84 14.98 -3.73 -5.09
N VAL A 85 14.34 -2.75 -4.46
CA VAL A 85 13.02 -2.89 -3.85
C VAL A 85 12.13 -1.85 -4.49
N PHE A 86 10.97 -2.28 -4.96
CA PHE A 86 9.92 -1.35 -5.39
C PHE A 86 8.98 -1.11 -4.23
N SER A 87 8.58 0.16 -4.05
CA SER A 87 7.81 0.57 -2.89
C SER A 87 6.79 1.65 -3.19
N TYR A 88 5.65 1.59 -2.50
CA TYR A 88 4.72 2.68 -2.33
C TYR A 88 4.85 3.20 -0.90
N VAL A 89 5.16 4.48 -0.72
CA VAL A 89 5.53 5.03 0.58
C VAL A 89 4.61 6.20 0.94
N TRP A 90 4.02 6.14 2.13
CA TRP A 90 3.28 7.24 2.74
C TRP A 90 4.03 7.76 3.96
N PRO A 91 4.83 8.82 3.82
CA PRO A 91 5.40 9.54 4.96
C PRO A 91 4.30 10.18 5.78
N LEU A 92 4.37 10.03 7.10
CA LEU A 92 3.36 10.53 8.05
C LEU A 92 3.93 11.62 8.92
N THR A 93 3.06 12.51 9.38
CA THR A 93 3.37 13.48 10.44
C THR A 93 3.26 12.88 11.83
N LEU A 94 2.88 11.60 11.94
CA LEU A 94 2.75 10.90 13.21
C LEU A 94 4.14 10.55 13.76
N ASP A 95 4.33 10.71 15.06
CA ASP A 95 5.55 10.29 15.72
C ASP A 95 5.72 8.77 15.67
N ALA A 96 6.93 8.31 15.35
CA ALA A 96 7.27 6.90 15.22
C ALA A 96 7.00 6.10 16.52
N GLY A 97 7.06 6.76 17.68
CA GLY A 97 6.70 6.20 18.97
C GLY A 97 5.26 5.70 19.05
N THR A 98 4.35 6.23 18.22
CA THR A 98 2.94 5.81 18.19
C THR A 98 2.77 4.36 17.74
N VAL A 99 3.70 3.84 16.93
CA VAL A 99 3.68 2.44 16.46
C VAL A 99 4.74 1.57 17.15
N GLY A 100 5.39 2.09 18.19
CA GLY A 100 6.30 1.33 19.05
C GLY A 100 7.78 1.48 18.75
N PHE A 101 8.18 2.42 17.86
CA PHE A 101 9.58 2.83 17.73
C PHE A 101 9.99 3.79 18.86
N ASP A 102 11.24 4.27 18.83
CA ASP A 102 11.65 5.36 19.71
C ASP A 102 10.99 6.69 19.26
N PRO A 103 10.44 7.49 20.20
CA PRO A 103 9.89 8.80 19.87
C PRO A 103 10.95 9.70 19.24
N GLY A 104 10.59 10.42 18.18
CA GLY A 104 11.51 11.27 17.43
C GLY A 104 12.60 10.52 16.65
N ALA A 105 12.47 9.20 16.45
CA ALA A 105 13.46 8.42 15.71
C ALA A 105 13.63 8.85 14.24
N GLY A 106 12.63 9.49 13.65
CA GLY A 106 12.65 9.95 12.27
C GLY A 106 11.24 10.12 11.72
N ILE A 107 11.12 10.11 10.38
CA ILE A 107 9.82 10.20 9.70
C ILE A 107 9.20 8.81 9.67
N LEU A 108 8.08 8.62 10.37
CA LEU A 108 7.31 7.39 10.26
C LEU A 108 6.70 7.28 8.85
N ALA A 109 6.84 6.12 8.22
CA ALA A 109 6.18 5.86 6.95
C ALA A 109 5.54 4.47 6.93
N LEU A 110 4.39 4.37 6.26
CA LEU A 110 3.88 3.09 5.79
C LEU A 110 4.53 2.82 4.43
N ALA A 111 5.23 1.71 4.31
CA ALA A 111 5.82 1.27 3.05
C ALA A 111 5.14 -0.03 2.61
N VAL A 112 4.67 -0.10 1.38
CA VAL A 112 4.19 -1.33 0.74
C VAL A 112 5.24 -1.74 -0.28
N THR A 113 5.86 -2.90 -0.09
CA THR A 113 7.05 -3.34 -0.82
C THR A 113 6.84 -4.70 -1.48
N ALA A 114 7.55 -4.93 -2.58
CA ALA A 114 7.85 -6.25 -3.12
C ALA A 114 9.37 -6.36 -3.25
N HIS A 115 9.94 -7.41 -2.66
CA HIS A 115 11.38 -7.58 -2.50
C HIS A 115 11.77 -9.07 -2.64
N PRO A 116 11.93 -9.58 -3.87
CA PRO A 116 12.06 -11.02 -4.13
C PRO A 116 13.29 -11.69 -3.49
N ASP A 117 14.31 -10.91 -3.12
CA ASP A 117 15.55 -11.40 -2.49
C ASP A 117 15.52 -11.36 -0.96
N PHE A 118 14.41 -10.96 -0.35
CA PHE A 118 14.30 -10.79 1.10
C PHE A 118 12.93 -11.25 1.60
N ASP A 119 12.84 -12.45 2.17
CA ASP A 119 11.60 -12.91 2.82
C ASP A 119 11.61 -12.48 4.30
N ASP A 120 10.84 -11.44 4.63
CA ASP A 120 10.69 -10.92 6.00
C ASP A 120 9.49 -11.48 6.75
N THR A 121 8.79 -12.44 6.15
CA THR A 121 7.69 -13.19 6.74
C THR A 121 7.93 -14.71 6.73
N PRO A 122 9.15 -15.24 7.04
CA PRO A 122 9.51 -16.64 6.82
C PRO A 122 8.75 -17.66 7.70
N LEU A 123 7.84 -17.20 8.56
CA LEU A 123 6.95 -18.00 9.39
C LEU A 123 5.56 -18.17 8.77
N HIS A 124 5.24 -17.40 7.74
CA HIS A 124 3.97 -17.36 7.06
C HIS A 124 4.15 -17.84 5.61
N ASP A 125 3.08 -18.38 5.04
CA ASP A 125 3.00 -18.83 3.66
C ASP A 125 1.98 -17.90 3.01
N GLU A 126 2.45 -16.76 2.52
CA GLU A 126 1.62 -15.65 2.06
C GLU A 126 0.84 -15.98 0.79
N ASN A 127 1.43 -16.79 -0.12
CA ASN A 127 0.76 -17.23 -1.35
C ASN A 127 -0.06 -18.53 -1.17
N GLY A 128 0.18 -19.31 -0.12
CA GLY A 128 -0.52 -20.57 0.16
C GLY A 128 -0.04 -21.77 -0.65
N ASP A 129 1.19 -21.75 -1.19
CA ASP A 129 1.77 -22.82 -2.01
C ASP A 129 2.47 -23.91 -1.18
N GLY A 130 2.62 -23.70 0.12
CA GLY A 130 3.25 -24.61 1.06
C GLY A 130 4.73 -24.34 1.34
N ASP A 131 5.34 -23.31 0.74
CA ASP A 131 6.74 -22.91 0.92
C ASP A 131 6.88 -21.49 1.47
N ARG A 132 7.00 -21.39 2.79
CA ARG A 132 7.16 -20.14 3.56
C ARG A 132 8.45 -19.35 3.27
N ALA A 133 9.31 -19.84 2.39
CA ALA A 133 10.63 -19.24 2.12
C ALA A 133 10.70 -18.56 0.75
N ASN A 134 9.58 -18.42 0.05
CA ASN A 134 9.51 -17.91 -1.32
C ASN A 134 8.58 -16.71 -1.50
N ASP A 135 8.17 -16.04 -0.42
CA ASP A 135 7.06 -15.09 -0.43
C ASP A 135 7.48 -13.62 -0.58
N GLY A 136 8.79 -13.32 -0.62
CA GLY A 136 9.30 -11.94 -0.71
C GLY A 136 8.85 -11.16 -1.96
N ASP A 137 8.46 -11.84 -3.05
CA ASP A 137 7.96 -11.18 -4.27
C ASP A 137 6.48 -10.73 -4.17
N LEU A 138 5.78 -11.11 -3.10
CA LEU A 138 4.42 -10.66 -2.85
C LEU A 138 4.43 -9.25 -2.25
N TRP A 139 3.44 -8.45 -2.64
CA TRP A 139 3.29 -7.12 -2.07
C TRP A 139 2.75 -7.19 -0.64
N HIS A 140 3.52 -6.65 0.30
CA HIS A 140 3.15 -6.60 1.72
C HIS A 140 3.63 -5.28 2.35
N SER A 141 3.21 -5.01 3.58
CA SER A 141 3.34 -3.68 4.20
C SER A 141 4.22 -3.68 5.45
N HIS A 142 4.99 -2.61 5.61
CA HIS A 142 5.89 -2.36 6.72
C HIS A 142 5.66 -0.99 7.35
N TRP A 143 5.88 -0.92 8.67
CA TRP A 143 6.20 0.35 9.31
C TRP A 143 7.71 0.55 9.25
N VAL A 144 8.14 1.65 8.65
CA VAL A 144 9.56 2.02 8.55
C VAL A 144 9.78 3.41 9.13
N VAL A 145 11.00 3.67 9.59
CA VAL A 145 11.44 5.01 10.00
C VAL A 145 12.46 5.50 8.99
N LEU A 146 12.15 6.62 8.34
CA LEU A 146 13.00 7.26 7.35
C LEU A 146 13.83 8.38 7.99
N GLY A 147 15.09 8.46 7.61
CA GLY A 147 16.01 9.53 8.00
C GLY A 147 16.85 9.98 6.81
N PRO A 148 17.40 11.20 6.85
CA PRO A 148 18.25 11.72 5.78
C PRO A 148 19.55 10.92 5.70
N ASP A 149 19.99 10.61 4.48
CA ASP A 149 21.32 10.08 4.21
C ASP A 149 21.86 10.63 2.88
N ASP A 150 22.84 11.52 2.99
CA ASP A 150 23.48 12.14 1.83
C ASP A 150 24.29 11.14 0.98
N ALA A 151 24.61 9.95 1.49
CA ALA A 151 25.21 8.88 0.70
C ALA A 151 24.24 8.36 -0.38
N CYS A 152 22.92 8.51 -0.17
CA CYS A 152 21.87 8.22 -1.15
C CYS A 152 21.59 9.40 -2.09
N GLY A 153 22.29 10.53 -1.92
CA GLY A 153 22.09 11.79 -2.62
C GLY A 153 21.66 12.90 -1.67
N ALA A 154 21.96 14.15 -2.02
CA ALA A 154 21.68 15.30 -1.16
C ALA A 154 20.17 15.39 -0.84
N GLY A 155 19.83 15.31 0.45
CA GLY A 155 18.44 15.33 0.92
C GLY A 155 17.65 14.04 0.67
N ALA A 156 18.30 12.97 0.23
CA ALA A 156 17.66 11.66 0.10
C ALA A 156 17.32 11.08 1.48
N LEU A 157 16.29 10.24 1.50
CA LEU A 157 15.88 9.51 2.70
C LEU A 157 16.23 8.03 2.53
N LYS A 158 16.61 7.39 3.63
CA LYS A 158 16.73 5.93 3.73
C LYS A 158 15.99 5.42 4.96
N VAL A 159 15.73 4.11 4.99
CA VAL A 159 15.38 3.44 6.25
C VAL A 159 16.58 3.54 7.20
N ILE A 160 16.35 4.02 8.42
CA ILE A 160 17.43 4.23 9.39
C ILE A 160 18.01 2.89 9.82
N ASP A 161 19.31 2.72 9.61
CA ASP A 161 20.04 1.55 10.09
C ASP A 161 20.09 1.53 11.61
N ILE A 162 19.97 0.34 12.21
CA ILE A 162 20.19 0.15 13.64
C ILE A 162 21.70 -0.04 13.85
N PRO A 163 22.39 0.87 14.57
CA PRO A 163 23.82 0.72 14.81
C PRO A 163 24.14 -0.59 15.53
N GLU A 164 25.32 -1.16 15.25
CA GLU A 164 25.77 -2.36 15.93
C GLU A 164 25.76 -2.16 17.46
N GLY A 165 25.13 -3.10 18.17
CA GLY A 165 24.97 -3.04 19.63
C GLY A 165 23.85 -2.13 20.14
N ALA A 166 23.17 -1.37 19.27
CA ALA A 166 21.98 -0.63 19.66
C ALA A 166 20.80 -1.59 19.91
N SER A 167 19.97 -1.24 20.89
CA SER A 167 18.72 -1.96 21.20
C SER A 167 17.55 -0.97 21.18
N PRO A 168 17.23 -0.40 20.01
CA PRO A 168 16.13 0.54 19.88
C PRO A 168 14.81 -0.14 20.21
N ARG A 169 13.80 0.65 20.58
CA ARG A 169 12.45 0.09 20.66
C ARG A 169 12.04 -0.36 19.26
N SER A 170 11.72 -1.64 19.15
CA SER A 170 11.13 -2.22 17.95
C SER A 170 9.86 -2.95 18.33
N ARG A 171 8.93 -3.08 17.39
CA ARG A 171 7.73 -3.89 17.58
C ARG A 171 8.18 -5.33 17.87
N ARG A 172 8.03 -5.76 19.12
CA ARG A 172 8.12 -7.17 19.50
C ARG A 172 7.11 -7.94 18.61
N PRO A 173 7.46 -9.08 17.99
CA PRO A 173 6.46 -9.93 17.34
C PRO A 173 5.37 -10.23 18.38
N GLY A 174 4.13 -10.04 17.96
CA GLY A 174 3.02 -9.66 18.84
C GLY A 174 2.92 -10.45 20.14
N ARG A 175 2.85 -9.74 21.26
CA ARG A 175 1.81 -10.12 22.22
C ARG A 175 0.51 -9.68 21.55
N ALA A 176 -0.31 -10.65 21.13
CA ALA A 176 -1.72 -10.39 20.92
C ALA A 176 -2.24 -9.54 22.09
N CYS A 177 -3.08 -8.55 21.82
CA CYS A 177 -3.88 -7.93 22.86
C CYS A 177 -4.47 -9.06 23.71
N PRO A 178 -4.15 -9.16 25.01
CA PRO A 178 -5.03 -9.93 25.87
C PRO A 178 -6.39 -9.21 25.84
N CYS A 179 -7.42 -9.96 25.46
CA CYS A 179 -8.79 -9.59 25.80
C CYS A 179 -8.92 -9.35 27.31
#